data_AF-A0AAV0KCI6-F1
#
_entry.id   AF-A0AAV0KCI6-F1
#
_cell.length_a   1.000
_cell.length_b   1.000
_cell.length_c   1.000
_cell.angle_alpha   90.00
_cell.angle_beta   90.00
_cell.angle_gamma   90.00
#
_symmetry.space_group_name_H-M   'P 1'
#
loop_
_entity.id
_entity.type
_entity.pdbx_description
1 polymer ?
#
loop_
_entity_poly.entity_id
_entity_poly.type
_entity_poly.pdbx_seq_one_letter_code
_entity_poly.pdbx_strand_id
1 'polypeptide(L)'
;MYLDAETLQRYATMRSKEAVSLIEKQTQALFGRPDIRIAEDGSLDTSNDEVASLTFSGLTMLVLEAVAFGSFLWDAESYVESKYQFLNG
;
A
#
# COMPACT_ATOMS: atom_id res chain seq x y z
N MET A 1 15.36 -4.30 -15.99
CA MET A 1 15.67 -3.07 -15.25
C MET A 1 16.00 -3.50 -13.83
N TYR A 2 17.24 -3.34 -13.40
CA TYR A 2 17.65 -3.68 -12.03
C TYR A 2 17.52 -2.42 -11.19
N LEU A 3 16.65 -2.43 -10.19
CA LEU A 3 16.48 -1.31 -9.26
C LEU A 3 17.45 -1.53 -8.11
N ASP A 4 18.35 -0.58 -7.86
CA ASP A 4 19.15 -0.59 -6.64
C ASP A 4 18.25 -0.32 -5.41
N ALA A 5 18.74 -0.64 -4.22
CA ALA A 5 17.97 -0.52 -2.98
C ALA A 5 17.53 0.91 -2.68
N GLU A 6 18.31 1.93 -3.06
CA GLU A 6 17.97 3.34 -2.84
C GLU A 6 16.80 3.75 -3.74
N THR A 7 16.86 3.38 -5.01
CA THR A 7 15.79 3.63 -5.97
C THR A 7 14.51 2.92 -5.56
N LEU A 8 14.61 1.68 -5.09
CA LEU A 8 13.46 0.91 -4.59
C LEU A 8 12.82 1.60 -3.37
N GLN A 9 13.64 2.04 -2.42
CA GLN A 9 13.18 2.74 -1.22
C GLN A 9 12.48 4.06 -1.56
N ARG A 10 13.01 4.83 -2.52
CA ARG A 10 12.37 6.08 -2.98
C ARG A 10 10.99 5.81 -3.58
N TYR A 11 10.84 4.77 -4.39
CA TYR A 11 9.53 4.39 -4.95
C TYR A 11 8.56 3.81 -3.91
N ALA A 12 9.08 3.16 -2.86
CA ALA A 12 8.27 2.67 -1.75
C ALA A 12 7.87 3.77 -0.74
N THR A 13 8.51 4.94 -0.80
CA THR A 13 8.24 6.03 0.13
C THR A 13 6.89 6.67 -0.19
N MET A 14 5.97 6.58 0.78
CA MET A 14 4.65 7.21 0.70
C MET A 14 4.76 8.73 0.79
N ARG A 15 4.10 9.47 -0.11
CA ARG A 15 4.15 10.95 -0.17
C ARG A 15 3.13 11.64 0.71
N SER A 16 2.05 10.94 1.10
CA SER A 16 0.97 11.51 1.90
C SER A 16 0.34 10.49 2.85
N LYS A 17 -0.29 10.98 3.92
CA LYS A 17 -1.07 10.15 4.85
C LYS A 17 -2.34 9.63 4.18
N GLU A 18 -2.87 10.40 3.23
CA GLU A 18 -4.04 10.09 2.43
C GLU A 18 -3.78 8.88 1.54
N ALA A 19 -2.60 8.81 0.90
CA ALA A 19 -2.20 7.65 0.10
C ALA A 19 -2.06 6.39 0.96
N VAL A 20 -1.54 6.50 2.19
CA VAL A 20 -1.50 5.37 3.14
C VAL A 20 -2.92 4.87 3.43
N SER A 21 -3.84 5.78 3.77
CA SER A 21 -5.24 5.42 4.05
C SER A 21 -5.95 4.78 2.84
N LEU A 22 -5.63 5.21 1.62
CA LEU A 22 -6.19 4.63 0.41
C LEU A 22 -5.67 3.22 0.14
N ILE A 23 -4.35 3.00 0.30
CA ILE A 23 -3.76 1.66 0.20
C ILE A 23 -4.36 0.71 1.24
N GLU A 24 -4.53 1.16 2.48
CA GLU A 24 -5.17 0.37 3.53
C GLU A 24 -6.60 -0.03 3.14
N LYS A 25 -7.41 0.92 2.69
CA LYS A 25 -8.81 0.65 2.26
C LYS A 25 -8.87 -0.32 1.09
N GLN A 26 -7.99 -0.17 0.09
CA GLN A 26 -7.94 -1.08 -1.05
C GLN A 26 -7.51 -2.49 -0.63
N THR A 27 -6.48 -2.59 0.22
CA THR A 27 -6.01 -3.87 0.76
C THR A 27 -7.12 -4.56 1.54
N GLN A 28 -7.85 -3.81 2.38
CA GLN A 28 -9.00 -4.35 3.12
C GLN A 28 -10.16 -4.77 2.21
N ALA A 29 -10.36 -4.10 1.07
CA ALA A 29 -11.37 -4.51 0.10
C ALA A 29 -11.01 -5.80 -0.63
N LEU A 30 -9.71 -6.03 -0.88
CA LEU A 30 -9.20 -7.22 -1.57
C LEU A 30 -9.09 -8.44 -0.66
N PHE A 31 -8.60 -8.25 0.56
CA PHE A 31 -8.24 -9.35 1.47
C PHE A 31 -9.11 -9.40 2.74
N GLY A 32 -10.03 -8.46 2.92
CA GLY A 32 -10.79 -8.32 4.15
C GLY A 32 -10.05 -7.49 5.21
N ARG A 33 -10.74 -7.20 6.31
CA ARG A 33 -10.13 -6.49 7.45
C ARG A 33 -9.38 -7.49 8.33
N PRO A 34 -8.12 -7.21 8.66
CA PRO A 34 -7.39 -8.07 9.59
C PRO A 34 -8.01 -7.95 10.99
N ASP A 35 -8.26 -9.09 11.65
CA ASP A 35 -8.72 -9.14 13.06
C ASP A 35 -7.49 -9.03 13.97
N ILE A 36 -6.84 -7.85 13.94
CA ILE A 36 -5.65 -7.59 14.73
C ILE A 36 -6.06 -7.41 16.19
N ARG A 37 -5.73 -8.40 17.02
CA ARG A 37 -5.92 -8.32 18.46
C ARG A 37 -4.59 -8.04 19.13
N ILE A 38 -4.61 -7.24 20.19
CA ILE A 38 -3.45 -7.05 21.05
C ILE A 38 -3.57 -8.09 22.16
N ALA A 39 -2.65 -9.03 22.21
CA ALA A 39 -2.58 -10.01 23.28
C ALA A 39 -2.25 -9.32 24.61
N GLU A 40 -2.52 -10.00 25.73
CA GLU A 40 -2.30 -9.43 27.07
C GLU A 40 -0.81 -9.09 27.35
N ASP A 41 0.11 -9.70 26.62
CA ASP A 41 1.55 -9.43 26.68
C ASP A 41 2.00 -8.25 25.79
N GLY A 42 1.05 -7.59 25.10
CA GLY A 42 1.31 -6.48 24.18
C GLY A 42 1.75 -6.92 22.77
N SER A 43 1.80 -8.22 22.49
CA SER A 43 2.08 -8.73 21.14
C SER A 43 0.84 -8.63 20.23
N LEU A 44 1.09 -8.64 18.91
CA LEU A 44 0.03 -8.76 17.92
C LEU A 44 -0.42 -10.23 17.84
N ASP A 45 -1.66 -10.50 18.21
CA ASP A 45 -2.32 -11.78 17.96
C ASP A 45 -2.91 -11.75 16.54
N THR A 46 -2.24 -12.45 15.63
CA THR A 46 -2.65 -12.66 14.23
C THR A 46 -3.14 -14.10 14.00
N SER A 47 -3.53 -14.82 15.06
CA SER A 47 -3.88 -16.25 14.98
C SER A 47 -5.09 -16.55 14.09
N ASN A 48 -5.89 -15.54 13.76
CA ASN A 48 -7.07 -15.64 12.92
C ASN A 48 -6.83 -15.19 11.46
N ASP A 49 -5.59 -14.85 11.08
CA ASP A 49 -5.27 -14.49 9.69
C ASP A 49 -5.34 -15.74 8.79
N GLU A 50 -6.32 -15.75 7.87
CA GLU A 50 -6.43 -16.78 6.86
C GLU A 50 -5.32 -16.63 5.80
N VAL A 51 -4.61 -17.72 5.51
CA VAL A 51 -3.61 -17.73 4.44
C VAL A 51 -4.31 -17.65 3.08
N ALA A 52 -4.13 -16.53 2.37
CA ALA A 52 -4.64 -16.37 1.01
C ALA A 52 -3.81 -17.20 0.01
N SER A 53 -4.38 -18.28 -0.52
CA SER A 53 -3.76 -19.04 -1.61
C SER A 53 -3.99 -18.35 -2.95
N LEU A 54 -2.92 -18.08 -3.71
CA LEU A 54 -2.99 -17.43 -5.01
C LEU A 54 -2.25 -18.27 -6.07
N THR A 55 -2.85 -18.38 -7.25
CA THR A 55 -2.15 -18.97 -8.41
C THR A 55 -1.08 -18.00 -8.92
N PHE A 56 -0.13 -18.50 -9.72
CA PHE A 56 0.89 -17.64 -10.33
C PHE A 56 0.27 -16.54 -11.22
N SER A 57 -0.81 -16.87 -11.95
CA SER A 57 -1.54 -15.88 -12.75
C SER A 57 -2.27 -14.86 -11.85
N GLY A 58 -2.84 -15.29 -10.73
CA GLY A 58 -3.43 -14.39 -9.74
C GLY A 58 -2.39 -13.44 -9.14
N LEU A 59 -1.19 -13.94 -8.83
CA LEU A 59 -0.09 -13.10 -8.33
C LEU A 59 0.33 -12.07 -9.37
N THR A 60 0.43 -12.48 -10.63
CA THR A 60 0.76 -11.56 -11.73
C THR A 60 -0.29 -10.46 -11.86
N MET A 61 -1.57 -10.81 -11.77
CA MET A 61 -2.67 -9.84 -11.81
C MET A 61 -2.61 -8.88 -10.61
N LEU A 62 -2.42 -9.39 -9.40
CA LEU A 62 -2.29 -8.58 -8.19
C LEU A 62 -1.13 -7.58 -8.28
N VAL A 63 0.02 -8.00 -8.81
CA VAL A 63 1.17 -7.11 -9.02
C VAL A 63 0.86 -6.02 -10.05
N LEU A 64 0.20 -6.37 -11.16
CA LEU A 64 -0.19 -5.38 -12.18
C LEU A 64 -1.22 -4.39 -11.66
N GLU A 65 -2.18 -4.84 -10.86
CA GLU A 65 -3.15 -3.97 -10.18
C GLU A 65 -2.48 -3.02 -9.20
N ALA A 66 -1.53 -3.51 -8.39
CA ALA A 66 -0.76 -2.68 -7.47
C ALA A 66 0.05 -1.60 -8.21
N VAL A 67 0.68 -1.95 -9.34
CA VAL A 67 1.41 -1.00 -10.19
C VAL A 67 0.45 0.04 -10.77
N ALA A 68 -0.68 -0.37 -11.34
CA ALA A 68 -1.66 0.55 -11.91
C ALA A 68 -2.24 1.50 -10.86
N PHE A 69 -2.58 0.99 -9.68
CA PHE A 69 -3.08 1.79 -8.57
C PHE A 69 -2.03 2.77 -8.05
N GLY A 70 -0.79 2.32 -7.84
CA GLY A 70 0.31 3.18 -7.41
C GLY A 70 0.61 4.30 -8.40
N SER A 71 0.61 4.00 -9.71
CA SER A 71 0.77 5.02 -10.75
C SER A 71 -0.37 6.05 -10.73
N PHE A 72 -1.61 5.61 -10.55
CA PHE A 72 -2.76 6.51 -10.41
C PHE A 72 -2.62 7.45 -9.19
N LEU A 73 -2.22 6.92 -8.03
CA LEU A 73 -1.98 7.73 -6.84
C LEU A 73 -0.88 8.77 -7.07
N TRP A 74 0.22 8.37 -7.69
CA TRP A 74 1.34 9.26 -7.99
C TRP A 74 0.93 10.45 -8.87
N ASP A 75 0.14 10.19 -9.91
CA ASP A 75 -0.37 11.23 -10.80
C ASP A 75 -1.36 12.16 -10.08
N ALA A 76 -2.25 11.60 -9.26
CA ALA A 76 -3.21 12.38 -8.48
C ALA A 76 -2.53 13.29 -7.45
N GLU A 77 -1.56 12.76 -6.69
CA GLU A 77 -0.77 13.54 -5.73
C GLU A 77 0.02 14.66 -6.42
N SER A 78 0.68 14.34 -7.54
CA SER A 78 1.43 15.32 -8.33
C SER A 78 0.52 16.42 -8.89
N TYR A 79 -0.70 16.07 -9.32
CA TYR A 79 -1.69 17.04 -9.76
C TYR A 79 -2.11 17.97 -8.62
N VAL A 80 -2.44 17.42 -7.45
CA VAL A 80 -2.83 18.21 -6.27
C VAL A 80 -1.70 19.14 -5.84
N GLU A 81 -0.47 18.65 -5.75
CA GLU A 81 0.72 19.44 -5.41
C GLU A 81 0.95 20.59 -6.40
N SER A 82 0.66 20.39 -7.69
CA SER A 82 0.76 21.44 -8.70
C SER A 82 -0.28 22.57 -8.56
N LYS A 83 -1.44 22.27 -7.97
CA LYS A 83 -2.57 23.21 -7.83
C LYS A 83 -2.60 23.88 -6.46
N TYR A 84 -2.21 23.13 -5.45
CA TYR A 84 -2.13 23.54 -4.07
C TYR A 84 -0.68 23.35 -3.68
N GLN A 85 0.13 24.40 -3.84
CA GLN A 85 1.42 24.47 -3.18
C GLN A 85 1.13 24.46 -1.68
N PHE A 86 1.08 23.27 -1.08
CA PHE A 86 1.13 23.19 0.38
C PHE A 86 2.45 23.83 0.77
N LEU A 87 2.36 24.99 1.42
CA LEU A 87 3.50 25.68 1.98
C LEU A 87 4.25 24.64 2.82
N ASN A 88 5.49 24.33 2.42
CA ASN A 88 6.42 23.59 3.24
C ASN A 88 6.45 24.26 4.62
N GLY A 89 5.92 23.55 5.62
CA GLY A 89 6.10 23.85 7.05
C GLY A 89 7.11 22.90 7.62
#